data_AF-A0AB34FPD4-F1
#
_entry.id   AF-A0AB34FPD4-F1
#
_cell.length_a   1.000
_cell.length_b   1.000
_cell.length_c   1.000
_cell.angle_alpha   90.00
_cell.angle_beta   90.00
_cell.angle_gamma   90.00
#
_symmetry.space_group_name_H-M   'P 1'
#
loop_
_entity.id
_entity.type
_entity.pdbx_description
1 polymer ?
#
loop_
_entity_poly.entity_id
_entity_poly.type
_entity_poly.pdbx_seq_one_letter_code
_entity_poly.pdbx_strand_id
1 'polypeptide(L)'
;MLQMDSQSTRLKIAVVGCGHGQLDTIYATAESQCRQKGCSLSDLDLLLVCGDFQAVRNVRDLNCMSVPRKYRELGSFHKYYSGAAVAPVLTLVIGGNHEASNYLFELYHGGWLAPKIYYLGAAGVVRYGPLRVAGLSGIYQRKDYRGPHHERLPYERDDIKSVYHVREYDVDKLLRLGAGVDIAMSHDWPAWIELFGDYQKLFAANPHFLESATKDGLGSFPAMELLNHLRPAHWFSAHMHYRFNATVQYTAERIEDTVRARPVMPSIRGKLPVFKSQRKYFVSGTKPVGTRQSTEFLALDKYKEGRPTTNFLDILEIDSPSRPEDAPYLKMRTADGKFNLCYDAEWLAITRAYNGALRVQDPETLVVPPDKSRGKKPSAGAIAKHKEWVRLNIVEKGLLEVPRRFTVHAPRHDAAMDGTLEMPSEYPNSQTARFIELLQMENRFAPGSKESDDGDSIFEREA
;
A
#
# COMPACT_ATOMS: atom_id res chain seq x y z
N MET A 1 30.92 21.89 -21.68
CA MET A 1 29.95 22.14 -20.60
C MET A 1 28.58 22.24 -21.27
N LEU A 2 27.93 21.08 -21.48
CA LEU A 2 26.61 21.04 -22.12
C LEU A 2 25.58 21.38 -21.05
N GLN A 3 24.91 22.51 -21.24
CA GLN A 3 23.75 22.94 -20.49
C GLN A 3 22.65 21.88 -20.73
N MET A 4 22.45 20.97 -19.78
CA MET A 4 21.26 20.13 -19.76
C MET A 4 20.10 21.04 -19.34
N ASP A 5 19.30 21.47 -20.32
CA ASP A 5 18.00 22.04 -20.06
C ASP A 5 17.21 21.06 -19.18
N SER A 6 16.86 21.47 -17.96
CA SER A 6 16.01 20.70 -17.06
C SER A 6 14.57 20.77 -17.55
N GLN A 7 14.25 20.09 -18.64
CA GLN A 7 12.86 19.83 -18.97
C GLN A 7 12.30 18.89 -17.90
N SER A 8 11.46 19.45 -17.00
CA SER A 8 10.64 18.64 -16.08
C SER A 8 9.87 17.64 -16.91
N THR A 9 10.22 16.36 -16.79
CA THR A 9 9.48 15.29 -17.47
C THR A 9 8.14 15.16 -16.75
N ARG A 10 7.01 15.30 -17.45
CA ARG A 10 5.70 15.03 -16.84
C ARG A 10 5.34 13.57 -17.01
N LEU A 11 4.88 12.96 -15.93
CA LEU A 11 4.39 11.59 -15.93
C LEU A 11 2.86 11.62 -15.99
N LYS A 12 2.28 10.75 -16.81
CA LYS A 12 0.82 10.60 -16.92
C LYS A 12 0.38 9.42 -16.05
N ILE A 13 -0.36 9.71 -14.99
CA ILE A 13 -0.86 8.68 -14.08
C ILE A 13 -2.38 8.64 -14.10
N ALA A 14 -2.94 7.43 -14.03
CA ALA A 14 -4.34 7.22 -13.69
C ALA A 14 -4.46 6.88 -12.21
N VAL A 15 -5.44 7.45 -11.51
CA VAL A 15 -5.76 7.14 -10.12
C VAL A 15 -7.16 6.58 -10.06
N VAL A 16 -7.33 5.47 -9.36
CA VAL A 16 -8.60 4.76 -9.17
C VAL A 16 -8.91 4.72 -7.67
N GLY A 17 -10.18 4.96 -7.32
CA GLY A 17 -10.70 4.75 -5.98
C GLY A 17 -10.80 3.26 -5.63
N CYS A 18 -11.98 2.78 -5.22
CA CYS A 18 -12.16 1.36 -4.92
C CYS A 18 -12.34 0.52 -6.19
N GLY A 19 -11.55 -0.55 -6.34
CA GLY A 19 -11.56 -1.38 -7.56
C GLY A 19 -12.75 -2.33 -7.72
N HIS A 20 -13.23 -2.90 -6.62
CA HIS A 20 -14.30 -3.90 -6.51
C HIS A 20 -14.29 -5.02 -7.56
N GLY A 21 -13.10 -5.50 -7.95
CA GLY A 21 -12.94 -6.57 -8.93
C GLY A 21 -13.31 -6.20 -10.37
N GLN A 22 -13.56 -4.91 -10.66
CA GLN A 22 -14.00 -4.38 -11.96
C GLN A 22 -12.82 -3.98 -12.86
N LEU A 23 -11.77 -4.79 -12.89
CA LEU A 23 -10.50 -4.46 -13.53
C LEU A 23 -10.61 -4.21 -15.04
N ASP A 24 -11.45 -4.98 -15.75
CA ASP A 24 -11.71 -4.73 -17.18
C ASP A 24 -12.37 -3.37 -17.40
N THR A 25 -13.36 -3.04 -16.57
CA THR A 25 -14.06 -1.74 -16.59
C THR A 25 -13.10 -0.59 -16.29
N ILE A 26 -12.17 -0.78 -15.35
CA ILE A 26 -11.13 0.19 -15.01
C ILE A 26 -10.25 0.47 -16.24
N TYR A 27 -9.70 -0.55 -16.88
CA TYR A 27 -8.83 -0.35 -18.04
C TYR A 27 -9.58 0.23 -19.26
N ALA A 28 -10.80 -0.24 -19.53
CA ALA A 28 -11.65 0.32 -20.59
C ALA A 28 -12.00 1.80 -20.33
N THR A 29 -12.27 2.16 -19.07
CA THR A 29 -12.53 3.55 -18.68
C THR A 29 -11.28 4.42 -18.83
N ALA A 30 -10.13 3.93 -18.36
CA ALA A 30 -8.85 4.63 -18.51
C ALA A 30 -8.54 4.88 -19.98
N GLU A 31 -8.75 3.88 -20.85
CA GLU A 31 -8.55 4.02 -22.29
C GLU A 31 -9.50 5.06 -22.90
N SER A 32 -10.79 5.01 -22.55
CA SER A 32 -11.78 5.99 -23.01
C SER A 32 -11.42 7.42 -22.59
N GLN A 33 -11.04 7.63 -21.33
CA GLN A 33 -10.61 8.94 -20.84
C GLN A 33 -9.30 9.41 -21.49
N CYS A 34 -8.34 8.51 -21.73
CA CYS A 34 -7.12 8.83 -22.48
C CYS A 34 -7.48 9.35 -23.88
N ARG A 35 -8.34 8.62 -24.63
CA ARG A 35 -8.75 9.01 -25.98
C ARG A 35 -9.41 10.38 -26.01
N GLN A 36 -10.26 10.68 -25.01
CA GLN A 36 -10.88 12.01 -24.86
C GLN A 36 -9.86 13.13 -24.59
N LYS A 37 -8.72 12.80 -23.96
CA LYS A 37 -7.60 13.71 -23.69
C LYS A 37 -6.52 13.70 -24.79
N GLY A 38 -6.77 13.03 -25.92
CA GLY A 38 -5.83 12.97 -27.04
C GLY A 38 -4.62 12.06 -26.79
N CYS A 39 -4.70 11.11 -25.87
CA CYS A 39 -3.67 10.10 -25.64
C CYS A 39 -4.25 8.67 -25.68
N SER A 40 -3.37 7.69 -25.62
CA SER A 40 -3.67 6.27 -25.55
C SER A 40 -3.39 5.71 -24.17
N LEU A 41 -3.91 4.52 -23.87
CA LEU A 41 -3.63 3.84 -22.60
C LEU A 41 -2.13 3.50 -22.46
N SER A 42 -1.44 3.26 -23.57
CA SER A 42 0.01 3.07 -23.60
C SER A 42 0.81 4.33 -23.29
N ASP A 43 0.21 5.52 -23.31
CA ASP A 43 0.88 6.76 -22.89
C ASP A 43 0.84 6.98 -21.37
N LEU A 44 0.07 6.18 -20.63
CA LEU A 44 0.08 6.21 -19.18
C LEU A 44 1.36 5.54 -18.65
N ASP A 45 2.03 6.21 -17.72
CA ASP A 45 3.17 5.68 -16.98
C ASP A 45 2.73 4.65 -15.93
N LEU A 46 1.72 5.03 -15.14
CA LEU A 46 1.22 4.25 -14.01
C LEU A 46 -0.31 4.32 -13.92
N LEU A 47 -0.91 3.26 -13.40
CA LEU A 47 -2.26 3.26 -12.84
C LEU A 47 -2.17 2.93 -11.36
N LEU A 48 -2.76 3.75 -10.50
CA LEU A 48 -2.76 3.60 -9.04
C LEU A 48 -4.14 3.17 -8.58
N VAL A 49 -4.27 2.05 -7.86
CA VAL A 49 -5.53 1.59 -7.25
C VAL A 49 -5.44 1.73 -5.74
N CYS A 50 -6.30 2.57 -5.18
CA CYS A 50 -6.30 2.93 -3.76
C CYS A 50 -7.02 1.90 -2.86
N GLY A 51 -7.09 0.63 -3.25
CA GLY A 51 -7.68 -0.45 -2.45
C GLY A 51 -9.03 -0.96 -2.93
N ASP A 52 -9.57 -1.90 -2.16
CA ASP A 52 -10.69 -2.77 -2.54
C ASP A 52 -10.48 -3.34 -3.95
N PHE A 53 -9.25 -3.75 -4.26
CA PHE A 53 -8.88 -4.24 -5.59
C PHE A 53 -9.56 -5.58 -5.91
N GLN A 54 -9.74 -6.41 -4.89
CA GLN A 54 -10.30 -7.77 -4.96
C GLN A 54 -9.46 -8.69 -5.85
N ALA A 55 -8.23 -8.98 -5.42
CA ALA A 55 -7.31 -9.92 -6.08
C ALA A 55 -7.76 -11.40 -5.97
N VAL A 56 -9.01 -11.70 -6.32
CA VAL A 56 -9.62 -13.03 -6.18
C VAL A 56 -9.14 -13.94 -7.33
N ARG A 57 -8.34 -14.96 -7.02
CA ARG A 57 -7.77 -15.89 -8.01
C ARG A 57 -8.78 -16.94 -8.45
N ASN A 58 -9.63 -17.37 -7.52
CA ASN A 58 -10.68 -18.37 -7.69
C ASN A 58 -11.77 -18.20 -6.61
N VAL A 59 -12.83 -19.00 -6.68
CA VAL A 59 -13.99 -18.91 -5.77
C VAL A 59 -13.68 -19.20 -4.30
N ARG A 60 -12.60 -19.91 -3.97
CA ARG A 60 -12.21 -20.15 -2.57
C ARG A 60 -11.69 -18.88 -1.91
N ASP A 61 -10.98 -18.03 -2.65
CA ASP A 61 -10.52 -16.73 -2.14
C ASP A 61 -11.69 -15.83 -1.71
N LEU A 62 -12.89 -15.98 -2.31
CA LEU A 62 -14.10 -15.25 -1.90
C LEU A 62 -14.48 -15.55 -0.44
N ASN A 63 -14.14 -16.73 0.07
CA ASN A 63 -14.44 -17.13 1.43
C ASN A 63 -13.51 -16.46 2.46
N CYS A 64 -12.40 -15.87 2.02
CA CYS A 64 -11.48 -15.08 2.85
C CYS A 64 -11.83 -13.59 2.88
N MET A 65 -12.86 -13.15 2.16
CA MET A 65 -13.23 -11.73 2.06
C MET A 65 -14.23 -11.30 3.12
N SER A 66 -14.03 -10.11 3.67
CA SER A 66 -15.00 -9.43 4.54
C SER A 66 -16.14 -8.77 3.75
N VAL A 67 -16.78 -9.55 2.87
CA VAL A 67 -17.94 -9.16 2.08
C VAL A 67 -19.10 -10.10 2.43
N PRO A 68 -20.33 -9.61 2.69
CA PRO A 68 -21.48 -10.47 2.90
C PRO A 68 -21.66 -11.43 1.73
N ARG A 69 -21.91 -12.72 2.01
CA ARG A 69 -21.92 -13.80 1.00
C ARG A 69 -22.72 -13.48 -0.27
N LYS A 70 -23.91 -12.87 -0.12
CA LYS A 70 -24.80 -12.50 -1.23
C LYS A 70 -24.26 -11.43 -2.18
N TYR A 71 -23.18 -10.73 -1.81
CA TYR A 71 -22.54 -9.68 -2.60
C TYR A 71 -21.14 -10.07 -3.06
N ARG A 72 -20.71 -11.32 -2.82
CA ARG A 72 -19.40 -11.81 -3.28
C ARG A 72 -19.49 -12.13 -4.76
N GLU A 73 -18.56 -11.58 -5.51
CA GLU A 73 -18.42 -11.80 -6.94
C GLU A 73 -16.96 -12.10 -7.27
N LEU A 74 -16.72 -13.05 -8.17
CA LEU A 74 -15.38 -13.42 -8.62
C LEU A 74 -14.64 -12.24 -9.26
N GLY A 75 -15.37 -11.32 -9.88
CA GLY A 75 -14.81 -10.20 -10.62
C GLY A 75 -13.95 -10.66 -11.80
N SER A 76 -13.06 -9.79 -12.26
CA SER A 76 -12.25 -10.00 -13.47
C SER A 76 -10.80 -10.43 -13.18
N PHE A 77 -10.31 -10.30 -11.94
CA PHE A 77 -8.90 -10.51 -11.62
C PHE A 77 -8.38 -11.93 -11.92
N HIS A 78 -9.21 -12.96 -11.73
CA HIS A 78 -8.85 -14.35 -12.04
C HIS A 78 -8.32 -14.56 -13.48
N LYS A 79 -8.75 -13.74 -14.45
CA LYS A 79 -8.26 -13.75 -15.84
C LYS A 79 -6.82 -13.26 -15.96
N TYR A 80 -6.46 -12.25 -15.18
CA TYR A 80 -5.11 -11.70 -15.13
C TYR A 80 -4.17 -12.63 -14.38
N TYR A 81 -4.65 -13.24 -13.31
CA TYR A 81 -3.92 -14.26 -12.57
C TYR A 81 -3.61 -15.49 -13.44
N SER A 82 -4.59 -16.00 -14.18
CA SER A 82 -4.42 -17.20 -15.02
C SER A 82 -3.59 -16.97 -16.28
N GLY A 83 -3.39 -15.71 -16.69
CA GLY A 83 -2.75 -15.33 -17.95
C GLY A 83 -3.70 -15.23 -19.15
N ALA A 84 -5.01 -15.41 -18.95
CA ALA A 84 -6.02 -15.18 -19.99
C ALA A 84 -6.13 -13.70 -20.41
N ALA A 85 -5.72 -12.78 -19.52
CA ALA A 85 -5.57 -11.35 -19.80
C ALA A 85 -4.24 -10.84 -19.21
N VAL A 86 -3.74 -9.72 -19.74
CA VAL A 86 -2.56 -9.03 -19.23
C VAL A 86 -2.92 -7.56 -19.03
N ALA A 87 -2.50 -6.97 -17.91
CA ALA A 87 -2.72 -5.55 -17.68
C ALA A 87 -2.03 -4.71 -18.76
N PRO A 88 -2.71 -3.73 -19.37
CA PRO A 88 -2.13 -2.93 -20.45
C PRO A 88 -1.05 -1.96 -19.94
N VAL A 89 -1.24 -1.41 -18.74
CA VAL A 89 -0.37 -0.44 -18.06
C VAL A 89 0.18 -1.03 -16.76
N LEU A 90 1.32 -0.53 -16.28
CA LEU A 90 1.84 -0.87 -14.96
C LEU A 90 0.87 -0.33 -13.89
N THR A 91 0.28 -1.25 -13.13
CA THR A 91 -0.73 -0.96 -12.11
C THR A 91 -0.16 -1.20 -10.72
N LEU A 92 -0.10 -0.16 -9.89
CA LEU A 92 0.27 -0.23 -8.49
C LEU A 92 -0.99 -0.31 -7.61
N VAL A 93 -0.98 -1.22 -6.65
CA VAL A 93 -2.15 -1.55 -5.82
C VAL A 93 -1.77 -1.48 -4.35
N ILE A 94 -2.62 -0.83 -3.54
CA ILE A 94 -2.69 -1.06 -2.09
C ILE A 94 -3.95 -1.85 -1.76
N GLY A 95 -4.03 -2.47 -0.59
CA GLY A 95 -5.20 -3.22 -0.14
C GLY A 95 -6.24 -2.32 0.54
N GLY A 96 -7.52 -2.64 0.39
CA GLY A 96 -8.62 -2.08 1.17
C GLY A 96 -9.16 -3.05 2.21
N ASN A 97 -10.47 -3.00 2.48
CA ASN A 97 -11.15 -3.88 3.43
C ASN A 97 -11.96 -5.00 2.77
N HIS A 98 -12.23 -4.91 1.47
CA HIS A 98 -12.85 -5.96 0.67
C HIS A 98 -11.81 -6.63 -0.21
N GLU A 99 -10.93 -7.42 0.39
CA GLU A 99 -9.82 -8.05 -0.33
C GLU A 99 -9.84 -9.56 -0.20
N ALA A 100 -9.24 -10.24 -1.19
CA ALA A 100 -8.74 -11.59 -1.02
C ALA A 100 -7.51 -11.54 -0.08
N SER A 101 -7.76 -11.30 1.21
CA SER A 101 -6.73 -10.98 2.20
C SER A 101 -5.70 -12.09 2.35
N ASN A 102 -6.09 -13.35 2.15
CA ASN A 102 -5.17 -14.47 2.08
C ASN A 102 -4.09 -14.27 1.00
N TYR A 103 -4.48 -13.90 -0.23
CA TYR A 103 -3.52 -13.70 -1.30
C TYR A 103 -2.66 -12.44 -1.07
N LEU A 104 -3.25 -11.34 -0.59
CA LEU A 104 -2.46 -10.15 -0.25
C LEU A 104 -1.44 -10.44 0.87
N PHE A 105 -1.80 -11.25 1.86
CA PHE A 105 -0.92 -11.60 2.97
C PHE A 105 0.26 -12.49 2.53
N GLU A 106 0.06 -13.37 1.54
CA GLU A 106 1.16 -14.12 0.90
C GLU A 106 2.23 -13.18 0.30
N LEU A 107 1.87 -11.92 -0.02
CA LEU A 107 2.71 -10.85 -0.55
C LEU A 107 2.83 -9.68 0.44
N TYR A 108 2.95 -9.96 1.74
CA TYR A 108 3.04 -8.96 2.81
C TYR A 108 4.08 -7.85 2.56
N HIS A 109 5.24 -8.21 1.97
CA HIS A 109 6.32 -7.27 1.61
C HIS A 109 6.17 -6.63 0.22
N GLY A 110 5.07 -6.89 -0.47
CA GLY A 110 4.81 -6.47 -1.85
C GLY A 110 5.26 -7.51 -2.88
N GLY A 111 4.67 -7.43 -4.08
CA GLY A 111 4.97 -8.34 -5.18
C GLY A 111 3.94 -8.26 -6.31
N TRP A 112 4.23 -8.95 -7.41
CA TRP A 112 3.33 -9.04 -8.56
C TRP A 112 2.12 -9.91 -8.23
N LEU A 113 0.93 -9.33 -8.26
CA LEU A 113 -0.34 -10.05 -8.19
C LEU A 113 -0.61 -10.81 -9.49
N ALA A 114 -0.20 -10.23 -10.61
CA ALA A 114 -0.25 -10.74 -11.97
C ALA A 114 0.74 -9.91 -12.83
N PRO A 115 1.02 -10.28 -14.10
CA PRO A 115 1.92 -9.49 -14.94
C PRO A 115 1.46 -8.02 -15.03
N LYS A 116 2.39 -7.08 -14.75
CA LYS A 116 2.18 -5.62 -14.69
C LYS A 116 1.23 -5.13 -13.57
N ILE A 117 0.81 -5.97 -12.63
CA ILE A 117 0.00 -5.56 -11.46
C ILE A 117 0.82 -5.83 -10.20
N TYR A 118 1.29 -4.78 -9.53
CA TYR A 118 2.14 -4.86 -8.35
C TYR A 118 1.42 -4.39 -7.09
N TYR A 119 1.35 -5.26 -6.09
CA TYR A 119 0.87 -4.93 -4.75
C TYR A 119 2.01 -4.36 -3.92
N LEU A 120 1.78 -3.24 -3.24
CA LEU A 120 2.79 -2.56 -2.41
C LEU A 120 3.08 -3.28 -1.09
N GLY A 121 2.28 -4.27 -0.70
CA GLY A 121 2.39 -4.93 0.61
C GLY A 121 1.48 -4.29 1.66
N ALA A 122 1.55 -4.79 2.90
CA ALA A 122 0.84 -4.20 4.04
C ALA A 122 1.23 -2.72 4.24
N ALA A 123 2.51 -2.43 4.04
CA ALA A 123 3.05 -1.11 3.75
C ALA A 123 4.26 -1.27 2.83
N GLY A 124 4.53 -0.28 1.97
CA GLY A 124 5.63 -0.36 1.02
C GLY A 124 6.05 0.97 0.41
N VAL A 125 7.28 1.03 -0.08
CA VAL A 125 7.77 2.14 -0.94
C VAL A 125 8.49 1.57 -2.15
N VAL A 126 8.11 2.05 -3.32
CA VAL A 126 8.70 1.67 -4.62
C VAL A 126 9.10 2.91 -5.41
N ARG A 127 9.93 2.69 -6.44
CA ARG A 127 10.44 3.71 -7.34
C ARG A 127 10.02 3.42 -8.77
N TYR A 128 9.54 4.44 -9.48
CA TYR A 128 9.34 4.43 -10.93
C TYR A 128 10.19 5.56 -11.51
N GLY A 129 11.43 5.21 -11.89
CA GLY A 129 12.46 6.21 -12.16
C GLY A 129 12.66 7.11 -10.94
N PRO A 130 12.57 8.44 -11.09
CA PRO A 130 12.74 9.35 -9.97
C PRO A 130 11.50 9.41 -9.06
N LEU A 131 10.32 9.00 -9.53
CA LEU A 131 9.08 9.05 -8.75
C LEU A 131 9.12 8.02 -7.61
N ARG A 132 8.87 8.49 -6.39
CA ARG A 132 8.82 7.65 -5.18
C ARG A 132 7.39 7.55 -4.65
N VAL A 133 6.88 6.31 -4.61
CA VAL A 133 5.48 6.01 -4.25
C VAL A 133 5.45 5.19 -2.98
N ALA A 134 4.78 5.71 -1.94
CA ALA A 134 4.53 5.03 -0.68
C ALA A 134 3.07 4.57 -0.58
N GLY A 135 2.84 3.42 0.06
CA GLY A 135 1.51 2.87 0.26
C GLY A 135 1.32 2.30 1.65
N LEU A 136 0.13 2.53 2.22
CA LEU A 136 -0.37 1.90 3.43
C LEU A 136 -1.68 1.16 3.08
N SER A 137 -1.66 -0.17 3.19
CA SER A 137 -2.83 -1.00 2.91
C SER A 137 -3.74 -1.10 4.14
N GLY A 138 -5.02 -1.29 3.89
CA GLY A 138 -6.02 -1.60 4.91
C GLY A 138 -6.76 -0.39 5.46
N ILE A 139 -7.55 -0.63 6.51
CA ILE A 139 -8.26 0.42 7.24
C ILE A 139 -7.86 0.46 8.71
N TYR A 140 -7.92 1.63 9.33
CA TYR A 140 -7.59 1.79 10.73
C TYR A 140 -8.68 1.26 11.65
N GLN A 141 -8.29 0.34 12.55
CA GLN A 141 -9.09 0.02 13.72
C GLN A 141 -8.29 0.07 15.01
N ARG A 142 -8.76 0.89 15.94
CA ARG A 142 -8.05 1.22 17.19
C ARG A 142 -7.72 -0.02 18.04
N LYS A 143 -8.64 -1.00 18.08
CA LYS A 143 -8.48 -2.21 18.90
C LYS A 143 -7.35 -3.13 18.42
N ASP A 144 -7.08 -3.15 17.11
CA ASP A 144 -6.13 -4.07 16.50
C ASP A 144 -4.79 -3.39 16.18
N TYR A 145 -4.76 -2.04 16.16
CA TYR A 145 -3.61 -1.24 15.71
C TYR A 145 -2.28 -1.59 16.40
N ARG A 146 -2.27 -1.78 17.72
CA ARG A 146 -1.06 -2.13 18.48
C ARG A 146 -0.80 -3.63 18.57
N GLY A 147 -1.68 -4.44 17.97
CA GLY A 147 -1.58 -5.89 17.97
C GLY A 147 -0.56 -6.40 16.93
N PRO A 148 -0.23 -7.70 17.00
CA PRO A 148 0.46 -8.39 15.93
C PRO A 148 -0.49 -8.65 14.74
N HIS A 149 0.06 -9.15 13.65
CA HIS A 149 -0.72 -9.88 12.65
C HIS A 149 -0.85 -11.32 13.17
N HIS A 150 -2.01 -11.70 13.68
CA HIS A 150 -2.24 -13.01 14.29
C HIS A 150 -3.07 -13.93 13.39
N GLU A 151 -3.59 -13.38 12.30
CA GLU A 151 -4.51 -14.01 11.38
C GLU A 151 -3.77 -15.03 10.52
N ARG A 152 -4.35 -16.22 10.37
CA ARG A 152 -3.81 -17.28 9.52
C ARG A 152 -4.91 -18.19 8.99
N LEU A 153 -4.69 -18.80 7.83
CA LEU A 153 -5.71 -19.68 7.25
C LEU A 153 -5.80 -21.02 8.01
N PRO A 154 -7.00 -21.61 8.11
CA PRO A 154 -8.29 -21.03 7.74
C PRO A 154 -8.72 -19.93 8.71
N TYR A 155 -9.23 -18.82 8.18
CA TYR A 155 -9.62 -17.67 9.00
C TYR A 155 -10.89 -17.92 9.81
N GLU A 156 -10.87 -17.52 11.07
CA GLU A 156 -12.09 -17.32 11.83
C GLU A 156 -12.80 -16.03 11.41
N ARG A 157 -14.03 -15.84 11.92
CA ARG A 157 -14.86 -14.67 11.58
C ARG A 157 -14.19 -13.35 11.92
N ASP A 158 -13.44 -13.30 13.02
CA ASP A 158 -12.75 -12.09 13.45
C ASP A 158 -11.43 -11.88 12.68
N ASP A 159 -10.71 -12.97 12.33
CA ASP A 159 -9.51 -12.90 11.48
C ASP A 159 -9.81 -12.27 10.12
N ILE A 160 -10.94 -12.64 9.49
CA ILE A 160 -11.39 -12.07 8.21
C ILE A 160 -11.47 -10.53 8.28
N LYS A 161 -11.78 -9.98 9.46
CA LYS A 161 -11.88 -8.53 9.67
C LYS A 161 -10.55 -7.92 10.06
N SER A 162 -9.80 -8.56 10.95
CA SER A 162 -8.58 -7.97 11.50
C SER A 162 -7.38 -8.06 10.56
N VAL A 163 -7.38 -9.00 9.60
CA VAL A 163 -6.29 -9.22 8.63
C VAL A 163 -5.99 -8.00 7.76
N TYR A 164 -7.00 -7.19 7.43
CA TYR A 164 -6.82 -5.97 6.64
C TYR A 164 -6.71 -4.71 7.52
N HIS A 165 -6.73 -4.83 8.85
CA HIS A 165 -6.58 -3.65 9.69
C HIS A 165 -5.13 -3.17 9.71
N VAL A 166 -4.93 -1.85 9.67
CA VAL A 166 -3.60 -1.24 9.78
C VAL A 166 -2.94 -1.60 11.11
N ARG A 167 -1.64 -1.92 11.11
CA ARG A 167 -0.83 -2.13 12.33
C ARG A 167 0.19 -1.01 12.55
N GLU A 168 0.47 -0.73 13.81
CA GLU A 168 1.49 0.23 14.24
C GLU A 168 2.87 -0.12 13.68
N TYR A 169 3.20 -1.42 13.61
CA TYR A 169 4.43 -1.91 12.98
C TYR A 169 4.60 -1.43 11.54
N ASP A 170 3.53 -1.45 10.75
CA ASP A 170 3.55 -1.06 9.33
C ASP A 170 3.70 0.46 9.16
N VAL A 171 2.97 1.21 9.98
CA VAL A 171 3.03 2.67 10.04
C VAL A 171 4.39 3.15 10.52
N ASP A 172 4.95 2.50 11.54
CA ASP A 172 6.25 2.85 12.09
C ASP A 172 7.37 2.76 11.08
N LYS A 173 7.37 1.74 10.20
CA LYS A 173 8.37 1.63 9.13
C LYS A 173 8.31 2.86 8.21
N LEU A 174 7.11 3.29 7.81
CA LEU A 174 6.94 4.48 6.97
C LEU A 174 7.36 5.77 7.72
N LEU A 175 7.16 5.85 9.03
CA LEU A 175 7.66 6.95 9.87
C LEU A 175 9.20 6.96 10.04
N ARG A 176 9.93 5.95 9.54
CA ARG A 176 11.41 5.94 9.52
C ARG A 176 12.01 6.46 8.22
N LEU A 177 11.18 6.80 7.23
CA LEU A 177 11.67 7.39 5.99
C LEU A 177 12.37 8.72 6.31
N GLY A 178 13.62 8.85 5.88
CA GLY A 178 14.42 10.06 6.05
C GLY A 178 14.44 10.93 4.80
N ALA A 179 14.11 10.37 3.63
CA ALA A 179 13.91 11.12 2.40
C ALA A 179 12.42 11.27 2.07
N GLY A 180 12.07 12.36 1.39
CA GLY A 180 10.69 12.66 0.98
C GLY A 180 10.12 11.62 0.01
N VAL A 181 8.80 11.59 -0.09
CA VAL A 181 8.05 10.77 -1.05
C VAL A 181 7.19 11.68 -1.91
N ASP A 182 6.93 11.29 -3.16
CA ASP A 182 6.20 12.15 -4.11
C ASP A 182 4.70 11.86 -4.06
N ILE A 183 4.36 10.57 -3.99
CA ILE A 183 3.00 10.07 -3.86
C ILE A 183 2.91 9.20 -2.61
N ALA A 184 1.87 9.42 -1.82
CA ALA A 184 1.44 8.48 -0.78
C ALA A 184 0.02 8.00 -1.05
N MET A 185 -0.27 6.75 -0.68
CA MET A 185 -1.57 6.12 -0.86
C MET A 185 -2.04 5.48 0.46
N SER A 186 -3.30 5.67 0.82
CA SER A 186 -3.99 4.93 1.88
C SER A 186 -5.41 4.62 1.45
N HIS A 187 -5.97 3.48 1.85
CA HIS A 187 -7.34 3.16 1.44
C HIS A 187 -8.35 4.08 2.12
N ASP A 188 -8.34 4.12 3.45
CA ASP A 188 -9.12 5.10 4.20
C ASP A 188 -8.46 6.48 4.18
N TRP A 189 -9.29 7.50 4.39
CA TRP A 189 -8.85 8.89 4.35
C TRP A 189 -8.02 9.22 5.59
N PRO A 190 -7.00 10.08 5.50
CA PRO A 190 -6.39 10.69 6.68
C PRO A 190 -7.45 11.40 7.54
N ALA A 191 -7.48 11.12 8.84
CA ALA A 191 -8.44 11.74 9.76
C ALA A 191 -8.36 13.28 9.72
N TRP A 192 -9.50 13.98 9.66
CA TRP A 192 -9.62 15.44 9.52
C TRP A 192 -9.30 16.02 8.14
N ILE A 193 -8.98 15.20 7.14
CA ILE A 193 -8.69 15.70 5.78
C ILE A 193 -9.87 16.49 5.18
N GLU A 194 -11.10 16.17 5.61
CA GLU A 194 -12.30 16.86 5.16
C GLU A 194 -12.25 18.37 5.48
N LEU A 195 -11.60 18.77 6.58
CA LEU A 195 -11.48 20.18 6.99
C LEU A 195 -10.52 21.01 6.12
N PHE A 196 -9.78 20.35 5.23
CA PHE A 196 -8.90 20.97 4.24
C PHE A 196 -9.56 21.13 2.86
N GLY A 197 -10.75 20.59 2.67
CA GLY A 197 -11.57 20.80 1.48
C GLY A 197 -12.93 21.43 1.81
N ASP A 198 -13.91 21.19 0.95
CA ASP A 198 -15.29 21.66 1.14
C ASP A 198 -16.07 20.72 2.07
N TYR A 199 -15.74 20.75 3.37
CA TYR A 199 -16.43 19.96 4.39
C TYR A 199 -17.92 20.30 4.50
N GLN A 200 -18.33 21.52 4.15
CA GLN A 200 -19.72 21.95 4.23
C GLN A 200 -20.57 21.18 3.24
N LYS A 201 -20.14 21.15 1.97
CA LYS A 201 -20.79 20.35 0.92
C LYS A 201 -20.73 18.86 1.23
N LEU A 202 -19.59 18.38 1.75
CA LEU A 202 -19.43 16.97 2.14
C LEU A 202 -20.45 16.55 3.19
N PHE A 203 -20.58 17.30 4.28
CA PHE A 203 -21.49 16.98 5.38
C PHE A 203 -22.96 17.24 5.03
N ALA A 204 -23.25 18.20 4.16
CA ALA A 204 -24.60 18.41 3.65
C ALA A 204 -25.05 17.21 2.78
N ALA A 205 -24.17 16.71 1.91
CA ALA A 205 -24.45 15.55 1.06
C ALA A 205 -24.43 14.23 1.84
N ASN A 206 -23.61 14.12 2.89
CA ASN A 206 -23.41 12.91 3.68
C ASN A 206 -23.43 13.20 5.19
N PRO A 207 -24.62 13.40 5.82
CA PRO A 207 -24.72 13.76 7.23
C PRO A 207 -24.06 12.76 8.20
N HIS A 208 -24.06 11.47 7.85
CA HIS A 208 -23.40 10.42 8.64
C HIS A 208 -21.87 10.60 8.76
N PHE A 209 -21.22 11.29 7.82
CA PHE A 209 -19.80 11.64 7.95
C PHE A 209 -19.58 12.65 9.08
N LEU A 210 -20.48 13.62 9.25
CA LEU A 210 -20.41 14.53 10.39
C LEU A 210 -20.60 13.75 11.70
N GLU A 211 -21.58 12.84 11.76
CA GLU A 211 -21.79 11.99 12.95
C GLU A 211 -20.54 11.17 13.30
N SER A 212 -19.88 10.58 12.31
CA SER A 212 -18.63 9.85 12.50
C SER A 212 -17.50 10.78 12.95
N ALA A 213 -17.34 11.94 12.31
CA ALA A 213 -16.33 12.94 12.66
C ALA A 213 -16.50 13.47 14.11
N THR A 214 -17.74 13.62 14.60
CA THR A 214 -17.98 14.03 16.01
C THR A 214 -17.46 13.06 17.06
N LYS A 215 -17.15 11.82 16.65
CA LYS A 215 -16.66 10.73 17.51
C LYS A 215 -15.24 10.28 17.15
N ASP A 216 -14.50 11.08 16.38
CA ASP A 216 -13.18 10.71 15.84
C ASP A 216 -13.22 9.39 15.03
N GLY A 217 -14.34 9.11 14.35
CA GLY A 217 -14.56 7.90 13.55
C GLY A 217 -14.41 8.07 12.04
N LEU A 218 -14.23 9.32 11.56
CA LEU A 218 -14.05 9.59 10.13
C LEU A 218 -12.56 9.60 9.79
N GLY A 219 -12.15 8.61 8.99
CA GLY A 219 -10.78 8.47 8.52
C GLY A 219 -9.83 7.80 9.54
N SER A 220 -8.54 7.88 9.23
CA SER A 220 -7.45 7.12 9.83
C SER A 220 -6.44 8.05 10.48
N PHE A 221 -6.30 7.92 11.80
CA PHE A 221 -5.27 8.63 12.55
C PHE A 221 -3.86 8.24 12.11
N PRO A 222 -3.53 6.95 11.89
CA PRO A 222 -2.21 6.59 11.39
C PRO A 222 -1.92 7.15 9.99
N ALA A 223 -2.90 7.17 9.08
CA ALA A 223 -2.74 7.83 7.79
C ALA A 223 -2.50 9.35 7.93
N MET A 224 -3.16 10.01 8.88
CA MET A 224 -2.92 11.43 9.17
C MET A 224 -1.54 11.69 9.81
N GLU A 225 -1.05 10.77 10.65
CA GLU A 225 0.31 10.82 11.17
C GLU A 225 1.34 10.77 10.03
N LEU A 226 1.14 9.82 9.11
CA LEU A 226 1.97 9.68 7.92
C LEU A 226 1.86 10.88 6.98
N LEU A 227 0.68 11.43 6.75
CA LEU A 227 0.49 12.64 5.95
C LEU A 227 1.27 13.83 6.55
N ASN A 228 1.21 13.99 7.87
CA ASN A 228 1.96 15.05 8.56
C ASN A 228 3.48 14.82 8.52
N HIS A 229 3.92 13.56 8.62
CA HIS A 229 5.34 13.21 8.62
C HIS A 229 5.94 13.29 7.22
N LEU A 230 5.36 12.60 6.24
CA LEU A 230 5.89 12.44 4.89
C LEU A 230 5.70 13.68 4.01
N ARG A 231 4.59 14.41 4.19
CA ARG A 231 4.22 15.61 3.41
C ARG A 231 4.48 15.46 1.89
N PRO A 232 3.86 14.44 1.25
CA PRO A 232 4.06 14.18 -0.17
C PRO A 232 3.52 15.30 -1.04
N ALA A 233 3.88 15.33 -2.32
CA ALA A 233 3.21 16.23 -3.25
C ALA A 233 1.73 15.83 -3.42
N HIS A 234 1.47 14.52 -3.50
CA HIS A 234 0.13 13.97 -3.69
C HIS A 234 -0.19 12.89 -2.66
N TRP A 235 -1.43 12.92 -2.15
CA TRP A 235 -1.99 11.85 -1.34
C TRP A 235 -3.29 11.33 -1.97
N PHE A 236 -3.35 10.03 -2.24
CA PHE A 236 -4.52 9.39 -2.86
C PHE A 236 -5.23 8.43 -1.90
N SER A 237 -6.56 8.50 -1.85
CA SER A 237 -7.39 7.61 -1.03
C SER A 237 -8.69 7.16 -1.70
N ALA A 238 -9.40 6.23 -1.05
CA ALA A 238 -10.67 5.68 -1.52
C ALA A 238 -11.65 5.48 -0.34
N HIS A 239 -12.24 4.28 -0.21
CA HIS A 239 -13.09 3.79 0.88
C HIS A 239 -14.46 4.49 1.05
N MET A 240 -14.47 5.82 1.15
CA MET A 240 -15.66 6.61 1.49
C MET A 240 -16.68 6.72 0.34
N HIS A 241 -16.37 6.17 -0.84
CA HIS A 241 -17.25 6.20 -2.03
C HIS A 241 -17.73 7.61 -2.39
N TYR A 242 -16.82 8.58 -2.31
CA TYR A 242 -17.09 9.98 -2.56
C TYR A 242 -15.86 10.64 -3.18
N ARG A 243 -16.03 11.33 -4.31
CA ARG A 243 -14.95 12.13 -4.90
C ARG A 243 -14.72 13.38 -4.06
N PHE A 244 -13.52 13.54 -3.52
CA PHE A 244 -13.18 14.67 -2.67
C PHE A 244 -11.77 15.15 -2.90
N ASN A 245 -11.62 16.47 -2.97
CA ASN A 245 -10.35 17.13 -3.16
C ASN A 245 -10.10 18.06 -1.97
N ALA A 246 -8.86 18.09 -1.51
CA ALA A 246 -8.42 19.00 -0.47
C ALA A 246 -6.96 19.38 -0.69
N THR A 247 -6.58 20.54 -0.17
CA THR A 247 -5.18 20.98 -0.17
C THR A 247 -4.76 21.21 1.28
N VAL A 248 -3.78 20.43 1.74
CA VAL A 248 -3.22 20.60 3.08
C VAL A 248 -2.08 21.60 2.98
N GLN A 249 -2.26 22.77 3.57
CA GLN A 249 -1.20 23.76 3.76
C GLN A 249 -0.64 23.61 5.17
N TYR A 250 0.62 23.18 5.31
CA TYR A 250 1.21 22.86 6.62
C TYR A 250 1.68 24.14 7.32
N THR A 251 0.85 24.69 8.21
CA THR A 251 1.16 25.92 8.95
C THR A 251 1.86 25.69 10.29
N ALA A 252 2.00 24.44 10.71
CA ALA A 252 2.68 24.04 11.94
C ALA A 252 3.42 22.69 11.78
N GLU A 253 4.30 22.35 12.73
CA GLU A 253 4.95 21.02 12.77
C GLU A 253 3.97 19.89 13.04
N ARG A 254 2.99 20.16 13.90
CA ARG A 254 1.91 19.26 14.29
C ARG A 254 0.67 19.54 13.45
N ILE A 255 0.06 18.48 12.96
CA ILE A 255 -1.09 18.61 12.08
C ILE A 255 -2.34 19.06 12.84
N GLU A 256 -2.46 18.71 14.11
CA GLU A 256 -3.57 19.19 14.96
C GLU A 256 -3.55 20.71 15.10
N ASP A 257 -2.37 21.31 15.17
CA ASP A 257 -2.23 22.76 15.26
C ASP A 257 -2.59 23.42 13.92
N THR A 258 -2.18 22.79 12.81
CA THR A 258 -2.60 23.20 11.46
C THR A 258 -4.13 23.14 11.32
N VAL A 259 -4.77 22.05 11.78
CA VAL A 259 -6.23 21.88 11.79
C VAL A 259 -6.91 22.92 12.68
N ARG A 260 -6.39 23.14 13.89
CA ARG A 260 -6.96 24.11 14.86
C ARG A 260 -6.95 25.54 14.33
N ALA A 261 -5.94 25.89 13.52
CA ALA A 261 -5.83 27.19 12.86
C ALA A 261 -6.81 27.38 11.68
N ARG A 262 -7.48 26.32 11.20
CA ARG A 262 -8.41 26.41 10.07
C ARG A 262 -9.67 27.22 10.45
N PRO A 263 -10.18 28.06 9.52
CA PRO A 263 -11.48 28.72 9.68
C PRO A 263 -12.61 27.69 9.48
N VAL A 264 -13.13 27.15 10.59
CA VAL A 264 -14.26 26.20 10.61
C VAL A 264 -15.46 26.88 11.25
N MET A 265 -16.66 26.71 10.67
CA MET A 265 -17.90 27.29 11.20
C MET A 265 -18.10 26.93 12.68
N PRO A 266 -18.53 27.87 13.54
CA PRO A 266 -18.73 27.61 14.97
C PRO A 266 -19.63 26.39 15.26
N SER A 267 -20.68 26.20 14.45
CA SER A 267 -21.64 25.08 14.56
C SER A 267 -21.01 23.70 14.33
N ILE A 268 -19.94 23.62 13.55
CA ILE A 268 -19.18 22.39 13.28
C ILE A 268 -17.98 22.31 14.23
N ARG A 269 -17.25 23.42 14.41
CA ARG A 269 -16.08 23.52 15.30
C ARG A 269 -16.41 23.05 16.71
N GLY A 270 -17.56 23.47 17.26
CA GLY A 270 -18.02 23.07 18.59
C GLY A 270 -18.46 21.61 18.71
N LYS A 271 -18.51 20.84 17.62
CA LYS A 271 -18.88 19.42 17.62
C LYS A 271 -17.67 18.48 17.58
N LEU A 272 -16.59 18.87 16.89
CA LEU A 272 -15.47 17.99 16.60
C LEU A 272 -14.45 17.90 17.77
N PRO A 273 -13.97 16.68 18.12
CA PRO A 273 -13.06 16.49 19.26
C PRO A 273 -11.74 17.26 19.20
N VAL A 274 -11.15 17.40 18.00
CA VAL A 274 -9.85 18.09 17.78
C VAL A 274 -9.82 19.55 18.27
N PHE A 275 -10.98 20.22 18.30
CA PHE A 275 -11.11 21.61 18.80
C PHE A 275 -11.51 21.68 20.27
N LYS A 276 -12.03 20.60 20.86
CA LYS A 276 -12.48 20.55 22.26
C LYS A 276 -11.36 20.19 23.22
N SER A 277 -10.36 19.44 22.74
CA SER A 277 -9.29 18.90 23.56
C SER A 277 -7.93 19.44 23.14
N GLN A 278 -7.08 19.74 24.12
CA GLN A 278 -5.64 19.96 23.90
C GLN A 278 -4.85 18.65 23.79
N ARG A 279 -5.52 17.50 23.70
CA ARG A 279 -4.88 16.21 23.46
C ARG A 279 -3.94 16.33 22.25
N LYS A 280 -2.72 15.83 22.44
CA LYS A 280 -1.76 15.60 21.37
C LYS A 280 -2.05 14.21 20.83
N TYR A 281 -2.43 14.12 19.56
CA TYR A 281 -2.71 12.85 18.89
C TYR A 281 -1.41 12.25 18.37
N PHE A 282 -0.49 13.11 17.94
CA PHE A 282 0.78 12.71 17.35
C PHE A 282 1.99 13.34 18.07
N VAL A 283 3.13 12.67 17.99
CA VAL A 283 4.41 13.16 18.51
C VAL A 283 5.08 14.02 17.44
N SER A 284 5.64 15.19 17.81
CA SER A 284 6.46 15.96 16.86
C SER A 284 7.76 15.19 16.60
N GLY A 285 8.18 15.13 15.34
CA GLY A 285 9.38 14.43 14.91
C GLY A 285 9.99 15.11 13.70
N THR A 286 11.29 14.88 13.51
CA THR A 286 12.02 15.36 12.33
C THR A 286 11.36 14.86 11.07
N LYS A 287 11.02 15.77 10.17
CA LYS A 287 10.41 15.45 8.88
C LYS A 287 11.48 14.94 7.91
N PRO A 288 11.12 14.10 6.93
CA PRO A 288 12.04 13.70 5.87
C PRO A 288 12.62 14.90 5.11
N VAL A 289 13.83 14.76 4.60
CA VAL A 289 14.43 15.75 3.69
C VAL A 289 13.62 15.81 2.40
N GLY A 290 13.25 17.01 1.95
CA GLY A 290 12.47 17.19 0.73
C GLY A 290 10.95 17.14 0.92
N THR A 291 10.44 17.20 2.16
CA THR A 291 9.01 17.39 2.43
C THR A 291 8.46 18.67 1.79
N ARG A 292 7.21 18.63 1.33
CA ARG A 292 6.52 19.78 0.75
C ARG A 292 5.86 20.66 1.83
N GLN A 293 5.62 21.92 1.47
CA GLN A 293 4.82 22.85 2.28
C GLN A 293 3.31 22.65 2.09
N SER A 294 2.94 21.94 1.03
CA SER A 294 1.57 21.54 0.77
C SER A 294 1.47 20.13 0.20
N THR A 295 0.31 19.50 0.39
CA THR A 295 -0.06 18.23 -0.22
C THR A 295 -1.43 18.36 -0.88
N GLU A 296 -1.51 17.93 -2.14
CA GLU A 296 -2.78 17.78 -2.85
C GLU A 296 -3.39 16.41 -2.54
N PHE A 297 -4.57 16.42 -1.93
CA PHE A 297 -5.32 15.22 -1.60
C PHE A 297 -6.44 14.99 -2.61
N LEU A 298 -6.53 13.76 -3.12
CA LEU A 298 -7.64 13.30 -3.96
C LEU A 298 -8.14 11.95 -3.45
N ALA A 299 -9.43 11.90 -3.14
CA ALA A 299 -10.15 10.66 -2.94
C ALA A 299 -11.19 10.44 -4.03
N LEU A 300 -11.38 9.19 -4.41
CA LEU A 300 -12.27 8.78 -5.50
C LEU A 300 -13.33 7.78 -5.02
N ASP A 301 -14.46 7.77 -5.72
CA ASP A 301 -15.55 6.80 -5.54
C ASP A 301 -15.15 5.43 -6.09
N LYS A 302 -16.08 4.47 -6.06
CA LYS A 302 -16.03 3.23 -6.84
C LYS A 302 -16.78 3.37 -8.15
N TYR A 303 -16.50 2.47 -9.09
CA TYR A 303 -17.34 2.33 -10.27
C TYR A 303 -18.79 2.03 -9.85
N LYS A 304 -19.73 2.77 -10.43
CA LYS A 304 -21.16 2.50 -10.39
C LYS A 304 -21.74 2.87 -11.75
N GLU A 305 -22.49 1.94 -12.32
CA GLU A 305 -23.21 2.17 -13.56
C GLU A 305 -24.12 3.42 -13.43
N GLY A 306 -24.17 4.23 -14.49
CA GLY A 306 -24.93 5.49 -14.51
C GLY A 306 -24.32 6.66 -13.75
N ARG A 307 -23.21 6.50 -13.02
CA ARG A 307 -22.46 7.63 -12.42
C ARG A 307 -21.34 8.11 -13.36
N PRO A 308 -20.98 9.42 -13.32
CA PRO A 308 -19.82 9.93 -14.06
C PRO A 308 -18.55 9.14 -13.73
N THR A 309 -17.82 8.72 -14.76
CA THR A 309 -16.60 7.92 -14.60
C THR A 309 -15.48 8.70 -13.92
N THR A 310 -15.50 10.04 -14.05
CA THR A 310 -14.60 10.96 -13.36
C THR A 310 -14.72 10.91 -11.83
N ASN A 311 -15.78 10.31 -11.29
CA ASN A 311 -15.92 10.14 -9.84
C ASN A 311 -15.00 9.06 -9.27
N PHE A 312 -14.70 8.00 -10.04
CA PHE A 312 -13.93 6.85 -9.55
C PHE A 312 -12.55 6.71 -10.19
N LEU A 313 -12.33 7.32 -11.36
CA LEU A 313 -11.06 7.30 -12.08
C LEU A 313 -10.73 8.70 -12.59
N ASP A 314 -9.50 9.15 -12.33
CA ASP A 314 -8.96 10.42 -12.84
C ASP A 314 -7.59 10.23 -13.50
N ILE A 315 -7.28 11.03 -14.51
CA ILE A 315 -5.98 11.04 -15.21
C ILE A 315 -5.31 12.38 -14.94
N LEU A 316 -4.15 12.30 -14.27
CA LEU A 316 -3.35 13.42 -13.80
C LEU A 316 -2.00 13.44 -14.52
N GLU A 317 -1.49 14.66 -14.77
CA GLU A 317 -0.09 14.87 -15.08
C GLU A 317 0.63 15.32 -13.82
N ILE A 318 1.69 14.62 -13.45
CA ILE A 318 2.52 14.96 -12.29
C ILE A 318 3.94 15.27 -12.74
N ASP A 319 4.57 16.24 -12.10
CA ASP A 319 5.96 16.58 -12.37
C ASP A 319 6.88 15.48 -11.85
N SER A 320 7.77 15.00 -12.73
CA SER A 320 8.87 14.13 -12.32
C SER A 320 9.84 14.93 -11.46
N PRO A 321 10.13 14.48 -10.23
CA PRO A 321 11.18 15.10 -9.44
C PRO A 321 12.54 14.88 -10.11
N SER A 322 13.51 15.72 -9.75
CA SER A 322 14.92 15.57 -10.14
C SER A 322 15.77 15.76 -8.90
N ARG A 323 16.21 14.64 -8.31
CA ARG A 323 17.10 14.64 -7.13
C ARG A 323 18.36 13.82 -7.41
N PRO A 324 19.52 14.20 -6.84
CA PRO A 324 20.76 13.44 -7.04
C PRO A 324 20.65 11.95 -6.66
N GLU A 325 19.89 11.63 -5.61
CA GLU A 325 19.64 10.25 -5.16
C GLU A 325 18.80 9.42 -6.14
N ASP A 326 18.17 10.05 -7.14
CA ASP A 326 17.36 9.36 -8.14
C ASP A 326 18.23 8.73 -9.25
N ALA A 327 19.52 9.07 -9.31
CA ALA A 327 20.44 8.64 -10.38
C ALA A 327 20.49 7.12 -10.66
N PRO A 328 20.44 6.22 -9.65
CA PRO A 328 20.39 4.78 -9.91
C PRO A 328 19.13 4.34 -10.67
N TYR A 329 18.01 5.03 -10.46
CA TYR A 329 16.72 4.67 -11.03
C TYR A 329 16.48 5.26 -12.42
N LEU A 330 17.12 6.39 -12.75
CA LEU A 330 16.95 7.05 -14.05
C LEU A 330 17.40 6.20 -15.26
N LYS A 331 18.34 5.28 -15.02
CA LYS A 331 18.89 4.38 -16.05
C LYS A 331 18.07 3.10 -16.23
N MET A 332 17.15 2.79 -15.31
CA MET A 332 16.37 1.56 -15.34
C MET A 332 15.11 1.78 -16.17
N ARG A 333 15.20 1.48 -17.46
CA ARG A 333 14.12 1.70 -18.42
C ARG A 333 13.76 0.42 -19.19
N THR A 334 12.53 0.40 -19.68
CA THR A 334 12.01 -0.60 -20.59
C THR A 334 12.45 -0.28 -22.02
N ALA A 335 12.26 -1.23 -22.95
CA ALA A 335 12.56 -1.04 -24.36
C ALA A 335 11.72 0.08 -25.01
N ASP A 336 10.50 0.32 -24.51
CA ASP A 336 9.61 1.41 -24.94
C ASP A 336 9.90 2.75 -24.21
N GLY A 337 11.01 2.84 -23.46
CA GLY A 337 11.49 4.09 -22.87
C GLY A 337 10.86 4.47 -21.52
N LYS A 338 9.88 3.70 -21.03
CA LYS A 338 9.30 3.84 -19.70
C LYS A 338 10.26 3.41 -18.60
N PHE A 339 10.01 3.82 -17.36
CA PHE A 339 10.85 3.37 -16.25
C PHE A 339 10.48 1.96 -15.80
N ASN A 340 11.47 1.24 -15.27
CA ASN A 340 11.24 -0.03 -14.60
C ASN A 340 10.76 0.23 -13.17
N LEU A 341 9.90 -0.65 -12.65
CA LEU A 341 9.57 -0.64 -11.24
C LEU A 341 10.78 -1.12 -10.44
N CYS A 342 11.20 -0.34 -9.44
CA CYS A 342 12.37 -0.61 -8.63
C CYS A 342 12.01 -0.62 -7.14
N TYR A 343 12.74 -1.42 -6.37
CA TYR A 343 12.74 -1.33 -4.92
C TYR A 343 13.33 0.02 -4.48
N ASP A 344 12.79 0.61 -3.42
CA ASP A 344 13.40 1.78 -2.79
C ASP A 344 14.49 1.36 -1.79
N ALA A 345 15.72 1.81 -2.00
CA ALA A 345 16.87 1.39 -1.18
C ALA A 345 16.71 1.71 0.33
N GLU A 346 16.09 2.84 0.68
CA GLU A 346 15.85 3.18 2.07
C GLU A 346 14.76 2.28 2.69
N TRP A 347 13.70 1.98 1.93
CA TRP A 347 12.67 1.05 2.36
C TRP A 347 13.17 -0.38 2.55
N LEU A 348 14.08 -0.85 1.70
CA LEU A 348 14.76 -2.14 1.89
C LEU A 348 15.53 -2.17 3.21
N ALA A 349 16.26 -1.09 3.53
CA ALA A 349 17.03 -0.99 4.76
C ALA A 349 16.14 -0.96 6.01
N ILE A 350 15.04 -0.20 5.96
CA ILE A 350 14.05 -0.14 7.05
C ILE A 350 13.40 -1.50 7.25
N THR A 351 12.96 -2.14 6.17
CA THR A 351 12.33 -3.48 6.21
C THR A 351 13.28 -4.49 6.83
N ARG A 352 14.54 -4.50 6.41
CA ARG A 352 15.59 -5.37 6.97
C ARG A 352 15.84 -5.10 8.45
N ALA A 353 15.85 -3.84 8.87
CA ALA A 353 16.03 -3.45 10.27
C ALA A 353 14.85 -3.90 11.16
N TYR A 354 13.64 -3.90 10.61
CA TYR A 354 12.42 -4.24 11.33
C TYR A 354 12.08 -5.73 11.35
N ASN A 355 12.76 -6.57 10.55
CA ASN A 355 12.41 -7.99 10.41
C ASN A 355 12.29 -8.75 11.74
N GLY A 356 13.19 -8.48 12.70
CA GLY A 356 13.15 -9.12 14.02
C GLY A 356 11.99 -8.68 14.92
N ALA A 357 11.32 -7.58 14.58
CA ALA A 357 10.14 -7.07 15.28
C ALA A 357 8.82 -7.47 14.60
N LEU A 358 8.86 -8.11 13.43
CA LEU A 358 7.66 -8.62 12.77
C LEU A 358 7.08 -9.79 13.56
N ARG A 359 5.83 -9.62 14.01
CA ARG A 359 5.07 -10.62 14.75
C ARG A 359 3.90 -11.07 13.90
N VAL A 360 4.11 -12.22 13.26
CA VAL A 360 3.11 -13.00 12.52
C VAL A 360 2.92 -14.34 13.21
N GLN A 361 1.75 -14.96 13.10
CA GLN A 361 1.55 -16.32 13.61
C GLN A 361 2.47 -17.30 12.87
N ASP A 362 3.20 -18.13 13.60
CA ASP A 362 4.19 -19.05 13.03
C ASP A 362 3.54 -20.22 12.26
N PRO A 363 4.07 -20.63 11.09
CA PRO A 363 3.49 -21.70 10.27
C PRO A 363 3.43 -23.07 10.89
N GLU A 364 4.38 -23.40 11.76
CA GLU A 364 4.51 -24.75 12.32
C GLU A 364 3.81 -24.84 13.67
N THR A 365 3.99 -23.82 14.50
CA THR A 365 3.48 -23.81 15.88
C THR A 365 2.11 -23.17 16.01
N LEU A 366 1.66 -22.41 15.00
CA LEU A 366 0.42 -21.61 15.05
C LEU A 366 0.38 -20.64 16.24
N VAL A 367 1.54 -20.20 16.72
CA VAL A 367 1.66 -19.26 17.83
C VAL A 367 2.28 -17.96 17.32
N VAL A 368 1.74 -16.83 17.77
CA VAL A 368 2.40 -15.55 17.54
C VAL A 368 3.60 -15.42 18.49
N PRO A 369 4.83 -15.23 17.98
CA PRO A 369 6.00 -15.10 18.83
C PRO A 369 5.84 -13.97 19.87
N PRO A 370 6.39 -14.14 21.08
CA PRO A 370 6.39 -13.07 22.08
C PRO A 370 7.18 -11.87 21.59
N ASP A 371 6.81 -10.68 22.05
CA ASP A 371 7.57 -9.47 21.73
C ASP A 371 8.90 -9.44 22.50
N LYS A 372 9.94 -9.98 21.87
CA LYS A 372 11.31 -9.98 22.41
C LYS A 372 11.87 -8.56 22.57
N SER A 373 11.37 -7.59 21.80
CA SER A 373 11.84 -6.20 21.83
C SER A 373 11.27 -5.40 23.00
N ARG A 374 10.22 -5.91 23.67
CA ARG A 374 9.43 -5.16 24.68
C ARG A 374 8.98 -3.79 24.14
N GLY A 375 8.52 -3.75 22.89
CA GLY A 375 8.10 -2.55 22.17
C GLY A 375 9.24 -1.65 21.69
N LYS A 376 10.51 -2.07 21.79
CA LYS A 376 11.65 -1.26 21.32
C LYS A 376 11.79 -1.36 19.80
N LYS A 377 11.55 -0.22 19.14
CA LYS A 377 11.72 -0.04 17.70
C LYS A 377 13.22 0.09 17.34
N PRO A 378 13.66 -0.33 16.14
CA PRO A 378 15.03 -0.12 15.68
C PRO A 378 15.44 1.36 15.78
N SER A 379 16.63 1.62 16.34
CA SER A 379 17.16 2.98 16.45
C SER A 379 17.61 3.52 15.09
N ALA A 380 17.71 4.85 14.97
CA ALA A 380 18.25 5.48 13.76
C ALA A 380 19.66 4.97 13.40
N GLY A 381 20.50 4.72 14.40
CA GLY A 381 21.83 4.12 14.20
C GLY A 381 21.78 2.67 13.71
N ALA A 382 20.81 1.86 14.14
CA ALA A 382 20.60 0.52 13.61
C ALA A 382 20.17 0.58 12.14
N ILE A 383 19.20 1.44 11.79
CA ILE A 383 18.74 1.63 10.42
C ILE A 383 19.89 2.11 9.51
N ALA A 384 20.76 3.00 9.99
CA ALA A 384 21.93 3.47 9.23
C ALA A 384 22.88 2.32 8.84
N LYS A 385 23.11 1.34 9.73
CA LYS A 385 23.89 0.13 9.40
C LYS A 385 23.23 -0.69 8.29
N HIS A 386 21.91 -0.83 8.31
CA HIS A 386 21.18 -1.52 7.25
C HIS A 386 21.18 -0.75 5.94
N LYS A 387 21.16 0.60 5.97
CA LYS A 387 21.31 1.45 4.77
C LYS A 387 22.65 1.19 4.09
N GLU A 388 23.73 1.15 4.87
CA GLU A 388 25.06 0.83 4.34
C GLU A 388 25.12 -0.59 3.78
N TRP A 389 24.53 -1.56 4.49
CA TRP A 389 24.43 -2.93 3.99
C TRP A 389 23.70 -3.02 2.65
N VAL A 390 22.55 -2.33 2.50
CA VAL A 390 21.77 -2.29 1.25
C VAL A 390 22.56 -1.61 0.13
N ARG A 391 23.30 -0.54 0.44
CA ARG A 391 24.17 0.15 -0.52
C ARG A 391 25.17 -0.83 -1.14
N LEU A 392 25.92 -1.54 -0.30
CA LEU A 392 26.97 -2.49 -0.72
C LEU A 392 26.41 -3.76 -1.39
N ASN A 393 25.28 -4.28 -0.90
CA ASN A 393 24.79 -5.60 -1.31
C ASN A 393 23.69 -5.58 -2.37
N ILE A 394 23.05 -4.43 -2.60
CA ILE A 394 21.92 -4.32 -3.53
C ILE A 394 22.18 -3.21 -4.54
N VAL A 395 22.45 -1.98 -4.07
CA VAL A 395 22.58 -0.81 -4.96
C VAL A 395 23.81 -0.96 -5.86
N GLU A 396 24.99 -1.19 -5.29
CA GLU A 396 26.23 -1.36 -6.06
C GLU A 396 26.23 -2.61 -6.95
N LYS A 397 25.44 -3.62 -6.59
CA LYS A 397 25.27 -4.85 -7.40
C LYS A 397 24.19 -4.72 -8.48
N GLY A 398 23.52 -3.57 -8.58
CA GLY A 398 22.49 -3.32 -9.59
C GLY A 398 21.19 -4.10 -9.37
N LEU A 399 20.89 -4.49 -8.13
CA LEU A 399 19.75 -5.37 -7.77
C LEU A 399 18.48 -4.62 -7.35
N LEU A 400 18.33 -3.35 -7.77
CA LEU A 400 17.17 -2.53 -7.40
C LEU A 400 15.94 -2.77 -8.30
N GLU A 401 16.10 -3.30 -9.52
CA GLU A 401 14.92 -3.60 -10.37
C GLU A 401 14.09 -4.72 -9.73
N VAL A 402 12.77 -4.50 -9.62
CA VAL A 402 11.84 -5.53 -9.16
C VAL A 402 11.77 -6.61 -10.24
N PRO A 403 12.12 -7.89 -9.94
CA PRO A 403 12.10 -8.94 -10.94
C PRO A 403 10.69 -9.15 -11.50
N ARG A 404 10.51 -9.03 -12.82
CA ARG A 404 9.19 -9.13 -13.50
C ARG A 404 8.59 -10.55 -13.56
N ARG A 405 9.22 -11.51 -12.89
CA ARG A 405 8.85 -12.92 -12.95
C ARG A 405 7.62 -13.17 -12.08
N PHE A 406 6.46 -13.18 -12.72
CA PHE A 406 5.22 -13.68 -12.15
C PHE A 406 5.02 -15.16 -12.50
N THR A 407 4.58 -15.95 -11.54
CA THR A 407 4.24 -17.37 -11.71
C THR A 407 2.94 -17.67 -10.99
N VAL A 408 2.04 -18.39 -11.64
CA VAL A 408 0.85 -18.96 -11.00
C VAL A 408 1.30 -20.01 -9.98
N HIS A 409 1.04 -19.77 -8.70
CA HIS A 409 1.47 -20.62 -7.58
C HIS A 409 0.32 -21.19 -6.75
N ALA A 410 -0.92 -20.79 -7.04
CA ALA A 410 -2.14 -21.29 -6.45
C ALA A 410 -3.12 -21.71 -7.56
N PRO A 411 -4.13 -22.56 -7.28
CA PRO A 411 -5.09 -23.02 -8.27
C PRO A 411 -5.78 -21.88 -9.01
N ARG A 412 -5.91 -22.04 -10.33
CA ARG A 412 -6.71 -21.15 -11.17
C ARG A 412 -8.19 -21.33 -10.85
N HIS A 413 -9.01 -20.38 -11.28
CA HIS A 413 -10.45 -20.55 -11.23
C HIS A 413 -10.89 -21.76 -12.06
N ASP A 414 -11.74 -22.58 -11.44
CA ASP A 414 -12.45 -23.71 -12.03
C ASP A 414 -13.94 -23.55 -11.73
N ALA A 415 -14.76 -23.49 -12.78
CA ALA A 415 -16.21 -23.31 -12.68
C ALA A 415 -16.90 -24.49 -11.98
N ALA A 416 -16.28 -25.69 -11.95
CA ALA A 416 -16.80 -26.83 -11.22
C ALA A 416 -16.81 -26.62 -9.69
N MET A 417 -16.01 -25.66 -9.18
CA MET A 417 -15.92 -25.34 -7.76
C MET A 417 -16.88 -24.24 -7.32
N ASP A 418 -17.70 -23.71 -8.23
CA ASP A 418 -18.62 -22.60 -7.95
C ASP A 418 -19.59 -22.95 -6.81
N GLY A 419 -19.72 -22.01 -5.87
CA GLY A 419 -20.57 -22.17 -4.69
C GLY A 419 -19.91 -22.87 -3.51
N THR A 420 -18.65 -23.34 -3.63
CA THR A 420 -17.90 -23.90 -2.50
C THR A 420 -17.80 -22.93 -1.32
N LEU A 421 -17.89 -23.49 -0.12
CA LEU A 421 -17.72 -22.76 1.14
C LEU A 421 -16.32 -22.91 1.75
N GLU A 422 -15.47 -23.72 1.12
CA GLU A 422 -14.12 -23.97 1.60
C GLU A 422 -13.23 -22.74 1.38
N MET A 423 -12.44 -22.41 2.39
CA MET A 423 -11.29 -21.53 2.23
C MET A 423 -10.15 -22.29 1.55
N PRO A 424 -9.23 -21.59 0.87
CA PRO A 424 -8.06 -22.22 0.31
C PRO A 424 -7.08 -22.64 1.41
N SER A 425 -6.20 -23.60 1.09
CA SER A 425 -4.97 -23.80 1.83
C SER A 425 -4.02 -22.62 1.64
N GLU A 426 -2.99 -22.53 2.48
CA GLU A 426 -1.93 -21.55 2.28
C GLU A 426 -1.04 -21.93 1.09
N TYR A 427 -0.64 -20.91 0.33
CA TYR A 427 0.29 -21.08 -0.79
C TYR A 427 1.51 -20.19 -0.56
N PRO A 428 2.63 -20.74 -0.03
CA PRO A 428 3.88 -19.98 0.08
C PRO A 428 4.27 -19.35 -1.25
N ASN A 429 4.54 -18.05 -1.24
CA ASN A 429 4.80 -17.30 -2.47
C ASN A 429 6.30 -17.16 -2.73
N SER A 430 6.75 -17.60 -3.91
CA SER A 430 8.16 -17.54 -4.32
C SER A 430 8.70 -16.11 -4.42
N GLN A 431 7.85 -15.10 -4.62
CA GLN A 431 8.26 -13.69 -4.64
C GLN A 431 8.66 -13.24 -3.23
N THR A 432 7.85 -13.58 -2.22
CA THR A 432 8.14 -13.28 -0.82
C THR A 432 9.41 -13.99 -0.36
N ALA A 433 9.59 -15.26 -0.72
CA ALA A 433 10.82 -16.01 -0.42
C ALA A 433 12.07 -15.33 -1.02
N ARG A 434 12.02 -14.96 -2.31
CA ARG A 434 13.13 -14.26 -3.00
C ARG A 434 13.42 -12.88 -2.40
N PHE A 435 12.39 -12.13 -1.99
CA PHE A 435 12.57 -10.83 -1.35
C PHE A 435 13.27 -10.97 0.02
N ILE A 436 12.90 -11.99 0.78
CA ILE A 436 13.50 -12.32 2.08
C ILE A 436 14.95 -12.75 1.90
N GLU A 437 15.24 -13.59 0.90
CA GLU A 437 16.59 -14.00 0.52
C GLU A 437 17.46 -12.80 0.10
N LEU A 438 16.93 -11.92 -0.76
CA LEU A 438 17.60 -10.69 -1.22
C LEU A 438 18.06 -9.82 -0.05
N LEU A 439 17.28 -9.75 1.04
CA LEU A 439 17.60 -8.98 2.23
C LEU A 439 18.30 -9.76 3.33
N GLN A 440 18.54 -11.07 3.14
CA GLN A 440 19.08 -11.98 4.15
C GLN A 440 18.30 -11.89 5.48
N MET A 441 16.99 -12.00 5.37
CA MET A 441 16.05 -11.98 6.49
C MET A 441 15.59 -13.40 6.84
N GLU A 442 15.14 -13.59 8.08
CA GLU A 442 14.41 -14.79 8.48
C GLU A 442 13.04 -14.84 7.78
N ASN A 443 12.67 -15.98 7.20
CA ASN A 443 11.37 -16.16 6.58
C ASN A 443 10.30 -16.51 7.63
N ARG A 444 9.37 -15.59 7.88
CA ARG A 444 8.28 -15.74 8.85
C ARG A 444 6.95 -16.20 8.24
N PHE A 445 6.90 -16.38 6.92
CA PHE A 445 5.67 -16.68 6.18
C PHE A 445 5.60 -18.11 5.64
N ALA A 446 6.74 -18.79 5.55
CA ALA A 446 6.83 -20.18 5.14
C ALA A 446 7.41 -21.03 6.29
N PRO A 447 7.07 -22.33 6.38
CA PRO A 447 7.70 -23.25 7.33
C PRO A 447 9.23 -23.18 7.22
N GLY A 448 9.92 -23.42 8.32
CA GLY A 448 11.38 -23.48 8.29
C GLY A 448 11.80 -24.65 7.41
N SER A 449 12.74 -24.45 6.48
CA SER A 449 13.58 -25.57 6.08
C SER A 449 14.40 -25.94 7.31
N LYS A 450 13.90 -26.88 8.12
CA LYS A 450 14.80 -27.61 9.01
C LYS A 450 15.81 -28.24 8.05
N GLU A 451 17.01 -27.68 7.98
CA GLU A 451 18.17 -28.51 7.68
C GLU A 451 18.04 -29.67 8.65
N SER A 452 17.72 -30.84 8.13
CA SER A 452 17.84 -32.07 8.87
C SER A 452 19.27 -32.08 9.37
N ASP A 453 19.44 -31.82 10.66
CA ASP A 453 20.63 -32.17 11.42
C ASP A 453 20.65 -33.71 11.52
N ASP A 454 20.63 -34.38 10.37
CA ASP A 454 21.07 -35.75 10.21
C ASP A 454 22.60 -35.67 10.20
N GLY A 455 23.12 -35.29 11.37
CA GLY A 455 24.46 -35.63 11.79
C GLY A 455 24.54 -37.13 12.04
N ASP A 456 24.32 -37.95 11.01
CA ASP A 456 24.84 -39.31 10.96
C ASP A 456 26.06 -39.30 10.03
N SER A 457 27.12 -38.75 10.60
CA SER A 457 28.47 -39.21 10.35
C SER A 457 28.51 -40.73 10.61
N ILE A 458 28.37 -41.52 9.55
CA ILE A 458 28.81 -42.93 9.55
C ILE A 458 29.85 -43.09 8.43
N PHE A 459 31.03 -42.54 8.69
CA PHE A 459 32.29 -43.12 8.24
C PHE A 459 33.06 -43.56 9.49
N GLU A 460 33.03 -44.86 9.79
CA GLU A 460 34.14 -45.69 10.30
C GLU A 460 33.62 -47.14 10.44
N ARG A 461 34.14 -48.08 9.62
CA ARG A 461 35.03 -49.20 10.00
C ARG A 461 34.31 -50.27 10.86
N GLU A 462 34.19 -51.55 10.49
CA GLU A 462 35.20 -52.53 10.07
C GLU A 462 34.49 -53.85 9.62
N ALA A 463 34.96 -54.46 8.53
CA ALA A 463 35.23 -55.90 8.32
C ALA A 463 35.50 -56.18 6.83
#